data_AF-A0A7K1DZG7-F1
#
_entry.id   AF-A0A7K1DZG7-F1
#
_cell.length_a   1.000
_cell.length_b   1.000
_cell.length_c   1.000
_cell.angle_alpha   90.00
_cell.angle_beta   90.00
_cell.angle_gamma   90.00
#
_symmetry.space_group_name_H-M   'P 1'
#
loop_
_entity.id
_entity.type
_entity.pdbx_description
1 polymer ?
#
loop_
_entity_poly.entity_id
_entity_poly.type
_entity_poly.pdbx_seq_one_letter_code
_entity_poly.pdbx_strand_id
1 'polypeptide(L)'
;MHDVVSSLQTSPGNRCVSENMSRVQVSLECMGSWWDKQTNAARIAVVFVPLFVVGGIYSAGLAGLITGQSASTTSASLEPSVRPSAPKSSSSPSTRTPSPTPTPTATSAATGDALTFVAMLAELPADDSPDAHTGYERDLFNAWIDANGDGCDTRAEVLKTESLPGVPVTKRNTCTIETGSWYSAYDAVWFTDASDVDIDHFVPLKEAWVSGAWQWKPQTRVAFGNDLGYAASLIAVSASSNRSKSDQDPAEWLPANTGYYCDYAATWVAVKWRWNLSVDAPERSALGNLLSGCSTLTVVVPERASIAIDPNAISGTPANGGNGSGDGVVDQDFGTCKNAKANGYGPYISGVDPEYNFYRDGDGDGMVCE
;
A
#
# COMPACT_ATOMS: atom_id res chain seq x y z
N MET A 1 18.60 61.49 2.60
CA MET A 1 17.63 62.13 3.51
C MET A 1 16.41 61.21 3.53
N HIS A 2 16.05 60.43 4.54
CA HIS A 2 16.48 60.25 5.93
C HIS A 2 16.17 58.79 6.31
N ASP A 3 17.02 58.20 7.14
CA ASP A 3 16.75 56.97 7.90
C ASP A 3 15.54 57.13 8.83
N VAL A 4 14.76 56.07 9.04
CA VAL A 4 14.34 55.64 10.39
C VAL A 4 14.19 54.11 10.44
N VAL A 5 14.99 53.51 11.32
CA VAL A 5 14.91 52.12 11.79
C VAL A 5 13.80 52.01 12.85
N SER A 6 12.98 50.95 12.83
CA SER A 6 12.32 50.45 14.06
C SER A 6 11.95 48.96 13.98
N SER A 7 12.85 48.13 14.52
CA SER A 7 12.62 47.08 15.54
C SER A 7 11.35 46.20 15.56
N LEU A 8 11.61 44.88 15.47
CA LEU A 8 10.99 43.73 16.19
C LEU A 8 9.50 43.41 16.00
N GLN A 9 9.22 42.24 15.39
CA GLN A 9 8.59 41.11 16.09
C GLN A 9 8.57 39.85 15.21
N THR A 10 9.34 38.84 15.62
CA THR A 10 9.22 37.45 15.17
C THR A 10 7.92 36.85 15.74
N SER A 11 7.07 36.29 14.88
CA SER A 11 6.05 35.29 15.25
C SER A 11 6.08 34.15 14.23
N PRO A 12 5.98 32.89 14.68
CA PRO A 12 6.28 31.71 13.87
C PRO A 12 5.09 31.34 12.99
N GLY A 13 5.31 31.31 11.68
CA GLY A 13 4.28 30.95 10.72
C GLY A 13 4.86 30.90 9.32
N ASN A 14 5.70 29.89 9.06
CA ASN A 14 6.13 29.55 7.71
C ASN A 14 4.89 29.25 6.85
N ARG A 15 4.44 30.25 6.09
CA ARG A 15 3.73 30.02 4.83
C ARG A 15 4.79 30.00 3.74
N CYS A 16 5.06 28.82 3.18
CA CYS A 16 5.74 28.73 1.90
C CYS A 16 4.71 29.06 0.81
N VAL A 17 4.65 30.34 0.42
CA VAL A 17 4.10 30.74 -0.88
C VAL A 17 5.26 31.37 -1.64
N SER A 18 5.65 30.77 -2.76
CA SER A 18 6.44 31.47 -3.75
C SER A 18 6.03 30.99 -5.13
N GLU A 19 5.47 31.94 -5.88
CA GLU A 19 5.52 31.95 -7.32
C GLU A 19 7.00 31.84 -7.75
N ASN A 20 7.27 30.97 -8.71
CA ASN A 20 8.45 30.98 -9.58
C ASN A 20 9.78 30.36 -9.09
N MET A 21 9.78 29.11 -8.61
CA MET A 21 10.99 28.25 -8.59
C MET A 21 10.69 26.79 -9.04
N SER A 22 11.67 26.11 -9.65
CA SER A 22 11.52 24.77 -10.26
C SER A 22 11.28 23.64 -9.26
N ARG A 23 10.38 22.72 -9.63
CA ARG A 23 9.73 21.66 -8.83
C ARG A 23 10.60 20.65 -8.04
N VAL A 24 11.93 20.74 -8.08
CA VAL A 24 12.81 19.78 -7.38
C VAL A 24 13.18 20.24 -5.96
N GLN A 25 13.16 21.54 -5.66
CA GLN A 25 13.54 22.04 -4.31
C GLN A 25 12.41 22.01 -3.28
N VAL A 26 11.14 22.05 -3.70
CA VAL A 26 10.00 22.07 -2.76
C VAL A 26 9.84 20.75 -2.01
N SER A 27 10.30 19.63 -2.58
CA SER A 27 10.15 18.29 -1.98
C SER A 27 11.10 18.04 -0.79
N LEU A 28 12.26 18.71 -0.75
CA LEU A 28 13.27 18.45 0.29
C LEU A 28 12.96 19.14 1.62
N GLU A 29 12.25 20.28 1.62
CA GLU A 29 12.02 21.07 2.83
C GLU A 29 10.70 20.73 3.55
N CYS A 30 9.67 20.26 2.84
CA CYS A 30 8.42 19.84 3.48
C CYS A 30 8.57 18.51 4.25
N MET A 31 9.39 17.57 3.75
CA MET A 31 9.64 16.28 4.40
C MET A 31 10.47 16.42 5.68
N GLY A 32 11.39 17.39 5.78
CA GLY A 32 12.20 17.60 7.00
C GLY A 32 11.38 18.01 8.23
N SER A 33 10.29 18.75 8.04
CA SER A 33 9.47 19.28 9.14
C SER A 33 8.65 18.23 9.90
N TRP A 34 8.44 17.06 9.29
CA TRP A 34 7.73 15.93 9.90
C TRP A 34 8.67 15.12 10.82
N TRP A 35 9.95 15.01 10.46
CA TRP A 35 10.95 14.22 11.20
C TRP A 35 11.50 14.91 12.46
N ASP A 36 11.59 16.25 12.49
CA ASP A 36 12.06 17.01 13.66
C ASP A 36 11.12 16.91 14.89
N LYS A 37 9.86 16.48 14.69
CA LYS A 37 8.91 16.29 15.79
C LYS A 37 8.96 14.91 16.44
N GLN A 38 9.48 13.88 15.76
CA GLN A 38 9.59 12.52 16.35
C GLN A 38 10.91 12.28 17.10
N THR A 39 11.99 12.98 16.75
CA THR A 39 13.33 12.75 17.34
C THR A 39 13.53 13.37 18.74
N ASN A 40 12.55 14.12 19.26
CA ASN A 40 12.64 14.75 20.59
C ASN A 40 12.03 13.94 21.75
N ALA A 41 11.43 12.77 21.51
CA ALA A 41 10.77 11.97 22.55
C ALA A 41 11.58 10.78 23.10
N ALA A 42 12.77 10.47 22.57
CA ALA A 42 13.57 9.34 23.06
C ALA A 42 15.07 9.65 23.09
N ARG A 43 15.51 10.40 24.11
CA ARG A 43 16.90 10.43 24.56
C ARG A 43 16.99 9.82 25.95
N ILE A 44 16.92 8.49 26.05
CA ILE A 44 17.46 7.76 27.20
C ILE A 44 18.89 7.38 26.84
N ALA A 45 19.85 8.06 27.45
CA ALA A 45 21.25 7.71 27.36
C ALA A 45 21.48 6.35 28.05
N VAL A 46 21.72 5.30 27.27
CA VAL A 46 22.21 4.03 27.78
C VAL A 46 23.72 4.18 28.01
N VAL A 47 24.11 4.34 29.26
CA VAL A 47 25.52 4.30 29.68
C VAL A 47 25.96 2.83 29.77
N PHE A 48 26.85 2.42 28.88
CA PHE A 48 27.56 1.15 28.96
C PHE A 48 28.60 1.22 30.10
N VAL A 49 28.46 0.34 31.10
CA VAL A 49 29.52 0.06 32.08
C VAL A 49 30.01 -1.37 31.82
N PRO A 50 31.29 -1.58 31.45
CA PRO A 50 31.84 -2.92 31.34
C PRO A 50 32.32 -3.37 32.73
N LEU A 51 31.65 -4.37 33.30
CA LEU A 51 32.14 -5.10 34.46
C LEU A 51 32.91 -6.35 33.99
N PHE A 52 34.24 -6.27 34.08
CA PHE A 52 35.10 -7.44 34.07
C PHE A 52 34.90 -8.24 35.36
N VAL A 53 34.51 -9.52 35.25
CA VAL A 53 34.72 -10.49 36.32
C VAL A 53 35.34 -11.75 35.73
N VAL A 54 36.49 -12.09 36.31
CA VAL A 54 37.35 -13.23 36.04
C VAL A 54 36.77 -14.49 36.70
N GLY A 55 36.80 -15.60 35.95
CA GLY A 55 37.12 -16.98 36.36
C GLY A 55 36.55 -17.59 37.65
N GLY A 56 35.94 -18.77 37.52
CA GLY A 56 35.66 -19.63 38.67
C GLY A 56 34.82 -20.87 38.37
N ILE A 57 35.49 -21.93 37.93
CA ILE A 57 35.05 -23.33 37.92
C ILE A 57 34.52 -23.81 39.30
N TYR A 58 33.35 -24.46 39.35
CA TYR A 58 33.05 -25.59 40.27
C TYR A 58 31.92 -26.46 39.71
N SER A 59 32.10 -27.76 39.85
CA SER A 59 31.28 -28.86 39.34
C SER A 59 30.10 -29.23 40.26
N ALA A 60 29.26 -30.11 39.69
CA ALA A 60 28.45 -31.18 40.31
C ALA A 60 26.96 -30.88 40.51
N GLY A 61 26.15 -31.82 40.02
CA GLY A 61 24.70 -31.70 39.92
C GLY A 61 23.93 -32.07 41.18
N LEU A 62 22.60 -31.95 41.08
CA LEU A 62 21.68 -32.90 41.68
C LEU A 62 20.31 -32.80 41.01
N ALA A 63 19.74 -33.96 40.72
CA ALA A 63 18.36 -34.15 40.28
C ALA A 63 17.37 -33.89 41.44
N GLY A 64 16.14 -33.48 41.11
CA GLY A 64 15.07 -33.34 42.09
C GLY A 64 13.72 -32.98 41.49
N LEU A 65 12.94 -34.01 41.16
CA LEU A 65 11.49 -33.99 40.92
C LEU A 65 10.76 -33.28 42.07
N ILE A 66 9.86 -32.34 41.78
CA ILE A 66 8.68 -32.07 42.62
C ILE A 66 7.46 -31.79 41.73
N THR A 67 6.51 -32.73 41.81
CA THR A 67 5.10 -32.64 41.45
C THR A 67 4.36 -31.64 42.35
N GLY A 68 3.39 -30.87 41.84
CA GLY A 68 2.50 -30.12 42.73
C GLY A 68 1.50 -29.21 42.03
N GLN A 69 0.26 -29.66 41.99
CA GLN A 69 -0.94 -29.03 41.43
C GLN A 69 -1.48 -27.85 42.24
N SER A 70 -2.24 -27.00 41.52
CA SER A 70 -3.46 -26.28 41.92
C SER A 70 -3.44 -25.33 43.13
N ALA A 71 -3.84 -24.08 42.88
CA ALA A 71 -5.21 -23.65 43.19
C ALA A 71 -5.45 -22.23 42.65
N SER A 72 -6.40 -22.12 41.72
CA SER A 72 -7.09 -20.88 41.42
C SER A 72 -8.08 -20.57 42.53
N THR A 73 -8.01 -19.36 43.09
CA THR A 73 -9.05 -18.84 43.98
C THR A 73 -9.48 -17.48 43.46
N THR A 74 -10.59 -17.48 42.75
CA THR A 74 -11.47 -16.33 42.56
C THR A 74 -12.13 -15.96 43.89
N SER A 75 -12.20 -14.67 44.22
CA SER A 75 -13.45 -14.08 44.71
C SER A 75 -13.37 -12.56 44.79
N ALA A 76 -14.39 -11.95 44.22
CA ALA A 76 -14.69 -10.53 44.22
C ALA A 76 -15.09 -10.00 45.61
N SER A 77 -14.92 -8.70 45.84
CA SER A 77 -15.64 -7.99 46.89
C SER A 77 -15.79 -6.48 46.59
N LEU A 78 -17.00 -6.12 46.18
CA LEU A 78 -17.85 -5.01 46.64
C LEU A 78 -17.32 -3.55 46.71
N GLU A 79 -17.92 -2.71 45.86
CA GLU A 79 -18.18 -1.27 46.08
C GLU A 79 -18.97 -0.99 47.38
N PRO A 80 -18.96 0.26 47.91
CA PRO A 80 -20.10 1.13 47.61
C PRO A 80 -19.80 2.63 47.37
N SER A 81 -20.65 3.17 46.50
CA SER A 81 -20.98 4.57 46.19
C SER A 81 -21.38 5.43 47.40
N VAL A 82 -20.94 6.70 47.43
CA VAL A 82 -21.63 7.81 48.12
C VAL A 82 -21.44 9.13 47.36
N ARG A 83 -22.57 9.82 47.10
CA ARG A 83 -22.70 11.22 46.62
C ARG A 83 -23.71 11.93 47.56
N PRO A 84 -24.06 13.23 47.36
CA PRO A 84 -23.36 14.51 47.61
C PRO A 84 -23.95 15.28 48.81
N SER A 85 -23.32 16.39 49.23
CA SER A 85 -24.04 17.52 49.86
C SER A 85 -23.30 18.86 49.68
N ALA A 86 -24.07 19.89 49.34
CA ALA A 86 -23.69 21.29 49.26
C ALA A 86 -23.93 22.02 50.59
N PRO A 87 -23.40 23.24 50.76
CA PRO A 87 -24.30 24.34 51.11
C PRO A 87 -24.02 25.67 50.37
N LYS A 88 -25.07 26.49 50.32
CA LYS A 88 -25.18 27.86 49.76
C LYS A 88 -24.59 28.91 50.69
N SER A 89 -24.01 29.99 50.13
CA SER A 89 -24.44 31.39 50.40
C SER A 89 -23.68 32.46 49.59
N SER A 90 -24.46 33.20 48.81
CA SER A 90 -24.53 34.67 48.61
C SER A 90 -23.26 35.55 48.52
N SER A 91 -23.06 36.17 47.36
CA SER A 91 -22.77 37.62 47.25
C SER A 91 -23.09 38.17 45.84
N SER A 92 -23.44 39.46 45.80
CA SER A 92 -24.12 40.25 44.75
C SER A 92 -23.29 40.56 43.49
N PRO A 93 -23.91 41.06 42.39
CA PRO A 93 -23.33 41.07 41.05
C PRO A 93 -22.49 42.32 40.78
N SER A 94 -21.29 42.13 40.23
CA SER A 94 -20.58 43.18 39.49
C SER A 94 -20.75 42.93 38.01
N THR A 95 -21.48 43.81 37.35
CA THR A 95 -21.59 43.92 35.89
C THR A 95 -20.22 44.23 35.29
N ARG A 96 -19.59 43.22 34.71
CA ARG A 96 -18.56 43.39 33.67
C ARG A 96 -18.96 42.53 32.48
N THR A 97 -19.23 43.20 31.37
CA THR A 97 -19.40 42.63 30.04
C THR A 97 -18.23 41.68 29.73
N PRO A 98 -18.45 40.37 29.54
CA PRO A 98 -17.42 39.52 28.97
C PRO A 98 -17.27 39.89 27.49
N SER A 99 -16.11 40.42 27.15
CA SER A 99 -15.60 40.47 25.78
C SER A 99 -15.65 39.05 25.21
N PRO A 100 -16.11 38.83 23.96
CA PRO A 100 -16.11 37.49 23.38
C PRO A 100 -14.66 37.02 23.26
N THR A 101 -14.26 36.08 24.10
CA THR A 101 -13.07 35.27 23.88
C THR A 101 -13.28 34.53 22.56
N PRO A 102 -12.43 34.69 21.54
CA PRO A 102 -12.52 33.84 20.36
C PRO A 102 -12.22 32.41 20.81
N THR A 103 -13.26 31.56 20.78
CA THR A 103 -13.11 30.11 20.76
C THR A 103 -12.04 29.75 19.74
N PRO A 104 -11.04 28.91 20.05
CA PRO A 104 -10.17 28.39 19.01
C PRO A 104 -11.05 27.60 18.06
N THR A 105 -11.31 28.16 16.88
CA THR A 105 -11.89 27.45 15.75
C THR A 105 -10.94 26.31 15.45
N ALA A 106 -11.31 25.09 15.85
CA ALA A 106 -10.75 23.89 15.31
C ALA A 106 -10.92 23.99 13.80
N THR A 107 -9.81 24.27 13.12
CA THR A 107 -9.77 24.42 11.68
C THR A 107 -10.05 23.03 11.11
N SER A 108 -11.29 22.81 10.69
CA SER A 108 -11.74 21.66 9.92
C SER A 108 -11.15 21.73 8.52
N ALA A 109 -9.83 21.57 8.39
CA ALA A 109 -9.14 21.39 7.11
C ALA A 109 -8.99 19.90 6.74
N ALA A 110 -9.53 19.02 7.59
CA ALA A 110 -9.29 17.59 7.62
C ALA A 110 -10.33 16.76 6.85
N THR A 111 -11.50 17.32 6.56
CA THR A 111 -12.59 16.60 5.87
C THR A 111 -12.50 16.64 4.35
N GLY A 112 -11.73 17.57 3.76
CA GLY A 112 -11.69 17.77 2.31
C GLY A 112 -11.15 16.56 1.54
N ASP A 113 -10.03 15.99 1.99
CA ASP A 113 -9.36 14.90 1.28
C ASP A 113 -10.16 13.59 1.40
N ALA A 114 -10.67 13.26 2.59
CA ALA A 114 -11.52 12.07 2.78
C ALA A 114 -12.81 12.13 1.96
N LEU A 115 -13.45 13.31 1.86
CA LEU A 115 -14.62 13.50 1.01
C LEU A 115 -14.30 13.29 -0.48
N THR A 116 -13.08 13.60 -0.91
CA THR A 116 -12.64 13.36 -2.29
C THR A 116 -12.60 11.86 -2.59
N PHE A 117 -12.05 11.04 -1.70
CA PHE A 117 -12.03 9.58 -1.87
C PHE A 117 -13.42 8.94 -1.73
N VAL A 118 -14.29 9.48 -0.86
CA VAL A 118 -15.70 9.04 -0.81
C VAL A 118 -16.41 9.32 -2.14
N ALA A 119 -16.18 10.49 -2.75
CA ALA A 119 -16.72 10.81 -4.06
C ALA A 119 -16.14 9.91 -5.16
N MET A 120 -14.82 9.65 -5.15
CA MET A 120 -14.19 8.72 -6.09
C MET A 120 -14.75 7.31 -5.97
N LEU A 121 -14.94 6.81 -4.74
CA LEU A 121 -15.56 5.51 -4.48
C LEU A 121 -16.96 5.45 -5.12
N ALA A 122 -17.77 6.50 -4.97
CA ALA A 122 -19.11 6.56 -5.57
C ALA A 122 -19.10 6.47 -7.11
N GLU A 123 -18.02 6.93 -7.77
CA GLU A 123 -17.85 6.91 -9.22
C GLU A 123 -17.22 5.60 -9.75
N LEU A 124 -16.73 4.71 -8.88
CA LEU A 124 -16.21 3.42 -9.32
C LEU A 124 -17.35 2.54 -9.87
N PRO A 125 -17.13 1.80 -10.97
CA PRO A 125 -18.12 0.85 -11.48
C PRO A 125 -18.54 -0.15 -10.41
N ALA A 126 -19.80 -0.60 -10.46
CA ALA A 126 -20.30 -1.65 -9.59
C ALA A 126 -20.28 -3.00 -10.31
N ASP A 127 -19.82 -4.03 -9.63
CA ASP A 127 -19.93 -5.42 -10.08
C ASP A 127 -20.15 -6.32 -8.86
N ASP A 128 -21.39 -6.80 -8.68
CA ASP A 128 -21.77 -7.68 -7.56
C ASP A 128 -21.67 -9.17 -7.96
N SER A 129 -20.92 -9.51 -8.99
CA SER A 129 -20.69 -10.88 -9.44
C SER A 129 -19.22 -11.17 -9.77
N PRO A 130 -18.27 -10.87 -8.85
CA PRO A 130 -16.84 -11.09 -9.09
C PRO A 130 -16.49 -12.55 -9.45
N ASP A 131 -17.19 -13.52 -8.84
CA ASP A 131 -17.02 -14.95 -9.11
C ASP A 131 -17.39 -15.39 -10.53
N ALA A 132 -18.12 -14.55 -11.29
CA ALA A 132 -18.43 -14.84 -12.69
C ALA A 132 -17.19 -14.75 -13.59
N HIS A 133 -16.15 -14.03 -13.14
CA HIS A 133 -14.94 -13.76 -13.92
C HIS A 133 -13.86 -14.81 -13.67
N THR A 134 -14.10 -16.01 -14.20
CA THR A 134 -13.16 -17.14 -14.12
C THR A 134 -11.94 -16.95 -15.05
N GLY A 135 -11.00 -17.90 -15.02
CA GLY A 135 -9.84 -17.90 -15.93
C GLY A 135 -8.68 -17.01 -15.50
N TYR A 136 -8.67 -16.55 -14.25
CA TYR A 136 -7.52 -15.86 -13.69
C TYR A 136 -6.30 -16.78 -13.65
N GLU A 137 -5.22 -16.32 -14.26
CA GLU A 137 -3.88 -16.86 -14.10
C GLU A 137 -2.93 -15.72 -13.75
N ARG A 138 -2.12 -15.89 -12.71
CA ARG A 138 -1.24 -14.82 -12.19
C ARG A 138 -0.27 -14.33 -13.25
N ASP A 139 0.25 -15.23 -14.07
CA ASP A 139 1.28 -14.95 -15.07
C ASP A 139 0.77 -14.06 -16.21
N LEU A 140 -0.56 -13.92 -16.38
CA LEU A 140 -1.16 -12.99 -17.36
C LEU A 140 -0.84 -11.52 -17.08
N PHE A 141 -0.39 -11.20 -15.87
CA PHE A 141 0.05 -9.85 -15.47
C PHE A 141 1.56 -9.65 -15.64
N ASN A 142 2.34 -10.70 -15.93
CA ASN A 142 3.80 -10.65 -16.10
C ASN A 142 4.46 -9.63 -15.15
N ALA A 143 4.27 -9.81 -13.84
CA ALA A 143 4.81 -8.89 -12.85
C ALA A 143 6.33 -9.02 -12.75
N TRP A 144 6.98 -7.95 -12.29
CA TRP A 144 8.43 -7.87 -12.07
C TRP A 144 9.25 -7.81 -13.36
N ILE A 145 8.83 -6.95 -14.29
CA ILE A 145 9.63 -6.63 -15.48
C ILE A 145 10.63 -5.51 -15.19
N ASP A 146 11.70 -5.48 -15.99
CA ASP A 146 12.58 -4.33 -16.17
C ASP A 146 11.97 -3.39 -17.22
N ALA A 147 11.09 -2.50 -16.79
CA ALA A 147 10.30 -1.66 -17.69
C ALA A 147 11.13 -0.54 -18.35
N ASN A 148 12.23 -0.12 -17.73
CA ASN A 148 13.08 0.98 -18.21
C ASN A 148 14.39 0.51 -18.86
N GLY A 149 14.68 -0.79 -18.83
CA GLY A 149 15.86 -1.40 -19.43
C GLY A 149 17.16 -1.11 -18.67
N ASP A 150 17.09 -0.76 -17.39
CA ASP A 150 18.27 -0.45 -16.58
C ASP A 150 18.88 -1.67 -15.86
N GLY A 151 18.28 -2.85 -16.07
CA GLY A 151 18.66 -4.14 -15.51
C GLY A 151 17.94 -4.48 -14.20
N CYS A 152 17.08 -3.59 -13.68
CA CYS A 152 16.37 -3.77 -12.43
C CYS A 152 14.89 -4.00 -12.66
N ASP A 153 14.36 -5.07 -12.08
CA ASP A 153 12.92 -5.32 -12.12
C ASP A 153 12.14 -4.34 -11.23
N THR A 154 10.83 -4.30 -11.46
CA THR A 154 9.90 -3.48 -10.68
C THR A 154 10.02 -3.73 -9.18
N ARG A 155 10.33 -4.95 -8.74
CA ARG A 155 10.51 -5.26 -7.31
C ARG A 155 11.71 -4.51 -6.74
N ALA A 156 12.84 -4.53 -7.44
CA ALA A 156 14.04 -3.79 -7.08
C ALA A 156 13.78 -2.28 -7.07
N GLU A 157 13.01 -1.76 -8.03
CA GLU A 157 12.65 -0.34 -8.07
C GLU A 157 11.82 0.10 -6.86
N VAL A 158 10.83 -0.69 -6.45
CA VAL A 158 10.04 -0.39 -5.23
C VAL A 158 10.93 -0.43 -4.00
N LEU A 159 11.75 -1.47 -3.82
CA LEU A 159 12.62 -1.57 -2.65
C LEU A 159 13.63 -0.42 -2.54
N LYS A 160 14.21 0.04 -3.66
CA LYS A 160 15.10 1.21 -3.65
C LYS A 160 14.35 2.46 -3.22
N THR A 161 13.14 2.64 -3.73
CA THR A 161 12.35 3.86 -3.56
C THR A 161 11.78 3.96 -2.15
N GLU A 162 11.29 2.86 -1.60
CA GLU A 162 10.62 2.84 -0.29
C GLU A 162 11.56 2.66 0.90
N SER A 163 12.84 2.34 0.65
CA SER A 163 13.81 2.34 1.75
C SER A 163 13.91 3.73 2.37
N LEU A 164 13.96 3.77 3.71
CA LEU A 164 14.01 5.01 4.48
C LEU A 164 15.13 5.92 3.96
N PRO A 165 14.83 7.19 3.62
CA PRO A 165 15.83 8.13 3.12
C PRO A 165 17.01 8.27 4.08
N GLY A 166 18.23 8.20 3.51
CA GLY A 166 19.47 8.29 4.28
C GLY A 166 19.98 6.96 4.85
N VAL A 167 19.20 5.88 4.78
CA VAL A 167 19.69 4.52 5.05
C VAL A 167 20.29 3.94 3.77
N PRO A 168 21.56 3.48 3.78
CA PRO A 168 22.15 2.85 2.61
C PRO A 168 21.41 1.58 2.20
N VAL A 169 21.05 1.48 0.93
CA VAL A 169 20.57 0.24 0.32
C VAL A 169 21.77 -0.52 -0.24
N THR A 170 21.91 -1.80 0.12
CA THR A 170 22.93 -2.69 -0.46
C THR A 170 22.32 -3.56 -1.54
N LYS A 171 23.15 -3.95 -2.51
CA LYS A 171 22.73 -4.78 -3.62
C LYS A 171 23.80 -5.80 -3.98
N ARG A 172 23.33 -6.97 -4.38
CA ARG A 172 24.11 -7.97 -5.10
C ARG A 172 23.92 -7.74 -6.59
N ASN A 173 25.01 -7.88 -7.34
CA ASN A 173 25.02 -7.66 -8.79
C ASN A 173 24.47 -6.26 -9.14
N THR A 174 23.86 -6.11 -10.31
CA THR A 174 23.37 -4.81 -10.77
C THR A 174 22.18 -4.32 -9.94
N CYS A 175 21.30 -5.22 -9.49
CA CYS A 175 19.93 -4.85 -9.08
C CYS A 175 19.29 -5.69 -7.95
N THR A 176 19.91 -6.77 -7.48
CA THR A 176 19.30 -7.56 -6.41
C THR A 176 19.49 -6.86 -5.07
N ILE A 177 18.46 -6.18 -4.59
CA ILE A 177 18.50 -5.49 -3.30
C ILE A 177 18.62 -6.50 -2.17
N GLU A 178 19.60 -6.33 -1.28
CA GLU A 178 19.86 -7.23 -0.15
C GLU A 178 19.43 -6.60 1.17
N THR A 179 19.84 -5.37 1.45
CA THR A 179 19.50 -4.68 2.69
C THR A 179 19.09 -3.24 2.45
N GLY A 180 18.32 -2.69 3.38
CA GLY A 180 17.78 -1.34 3.38
C GLY A 180 17.05 -1.08 4.70
N SER A 181 16.05 -0.22 4.69
CA SER A 181 15.15 -0.06 5.83
C SER A 181 13.73 0.21 5.34
N TRP A 182 12.85 -0.77 5.49
CA TRP A 182 11.47 -0.70 5.01
C TRP A 182 10.50 -0.75 6.18
N TYR A 183 9.46 0.08 6.12
CA TYR A 183 8.39 0.10 7.09
C TYR A 183 7.16 -0.58 6.51
N SER A 184 6.78 -1.71 7.09
CA SER A 184 5.55 -2.38 6.72
C SER A 184 4.36 -1.65 7.35
N ALA A 185 3.63 -0.89 6.54
CA ALA A 185 2.47 -0.14 6.99
C ALA A 185 1.35 -1.04 7.54
N TYR A 186 1.31 -2.31 7.12
CA TYR A 186 0.27 -3.27 7.48
C TYR A 186 0.36 -3.76 8.92
N ASP A 187 1.55 -3.82 9.51
CA ASP A 187 1.79 -4.33 10.87
C ASP A 187 2.65 -3.40 11.73
N ALA A 188 3.06 -2.24 11.20
CA ALA A 188 3.87 -1.24 11.86
C ALA A 188 5.26 -1.72 12.29
N VAL A 189 5.86 -2.64 11.52
CA VAL A 189 7.17 -3.23 11.79
C VAL A 189 8.21 -2.75 10.76
N TRP A 190 9.42 -2.49 11.25
CA TRP A 190 10.58 -2.18 10.41
C TRP A 190 11.37 -3.44 10.06
N PHE A 191 11.83 -3.53 8.82
CA PHE A 191 12.67 -4.60 8.31
C PHE A 191 13.93 -4.03 7.66
N THR A 192 15.03 -4.77 7.76
CA THR A 192 16.32 -4.39 7.16
C THR A 192 16.79 -5.34 6.07
N ASP A 193 16.30 -6.57 6.08
CA ASP A 193 16.64 -7.59 5.08
C ASP A 193 15.54 -7.66 4.02
N ALA A 194 15.94 -7.55 2.75
CA ALA A 194 15.00 -7.52 1.62
C ALA A 194 14.23 -8.84 1.45
N SER A 195 14.65 -9.92 2.10
CA SER A 195 13.95 -11.22 2.11
C SER A 195 12.78 -11.28 3.08
N ASP A 196 12.71 -10.37 4.05
CA ASP A 196 11.64 -10.33 5.05
C ASP A 196 10.44 -9.49 4.59
N VAL A 197 10.62 -8.76 3.49
CA VAL A 197 9.60 -7.94 2.86
C VAL A 197 9.22 -8.46 1.48
N ASP A 198 7.92 -8.46 1.22
CA ASP A 198 7.35 -8.67 -0.11
C ASP A 198 6.90 -7.33 -0.67
N ILE A 199 6.89 -7.20 -2.00
CA ILE A 199 6.20 -6.09 -2.66
C ILE A 199 4.79 -6.55 -2.97
N ASP A 200 3.82 -5.94 -2.31
CA ASP A 200 2.40 -6.21 -2.52
C ASP A 200 1.84 -5.34 -3.65
N HIS A 201 0.94 -5.93 -4.43
CA HIS A 201 0.03 -5.19 -5.30
C HIS A 201 -1.11 -4.69 -4.42
N PHE A 202 -1.19 -3.38 -4.19
CA PHE A 202 -2.09 -2.82 -3.19
C PHE A 202 -3.53 -3.32 -3.39
N VAL A 203 -3.99 -3.30 -4.64
CA VAL A 203 -5.11 -4.14 -5.12
C VAL A 203 -4.51 -5.42 -5.71
N PRO A 204 -4.76 -6.62 -5.13
CA PRO A 204 -4.17 -7.87 -5.61
C PRO A 204 -4.47 -8.15 -7.08
N LEU A 205 -3.57 -8.87 -7.77
CA LEU A 205 -3.75 -9.20 -9.19
C LEU A 205 -5.05 -9.96 -9.49
N LYS A 206 -5.43 -10.90 -8.63
CA LYS A 206 -6.70 -11.63 -8.75
C LYS A 206 -7.90 -10.73 -8.50
N GLU A 207 -7.81 -9.85 -7.51
CA GLU A 207 -8.85 -8.87 -7.22
C GLU A 207 -9.05 -7.91 -8.40
N ALA A 208 -7.97 -7.45 -9.01
CA ALA A 208 -8.02 -6.66 -10.25
C ALA A 208 -8.68 -7.44 -11.40
N TRP A 209 -8.38 -8.75 -11.53
CA TRP A 209 -9.02 -9.62 -12.53
C TRP A 209 -10.53 -9.62 -12.37
N VAL A 210 -11.04 -9.98 -11.19
CA VAL A 210 -12.49 -10.03 -10.93
C VAL A 210 -13.14 -8.63 -10.92
N SER A 211 -12.34 -7.58 -10.74
CA SER A 211 -12.80 -6.19 -10.84
C SER A 211 -12.74 -5.60 -12.27
N GLY A 212 -12.53 -6.43 -13.30
CA GLY A 212 -12.63 -6.03 -14.71
C GLY A 212 -11.36 -6.17 -15.54
N ALA A 213 -10.21 -6.50 -14.94
CA ALA A 213 -8.97 -6.71 -15.70
C ALA A 213 -9.00 -7.95 -16.61
N TRP A 214 -9.97 -8.84 -16.41
CA TRP A 214 -10.28 -9.96 -17.33
C TRP A 214 -10.61 -9.48 -18.75
N GLN A 215 -11.12 -8.25 -18.91
CA GLN A 215 -11.46 -7.65 -20.20
C GLN A 215 -10.27 -6.96 -20.88
N TRP A 216 -9.16 -6.79 -20.18
CA TRP A 216 -8.06 -5.99 -20.69
C TRP A 216 -7.25 -6.73 -21.75
N LYS A 217 -6.58 -5.97 -22.62
CA LYS A 217 -5.49 -6.52 -23.43
C LYS A 217 -4.32 -6.93 -22.54
N PRO A 218 -3.50 -7.92 -22.95
CA PRO A 218 -2.34 -8.37 -22.17
C PRO A 218 -1.43 -7.23 -21.71
N GLN A 219 -1.13 -6.27 -22.59
CA GLN A 219 -0.23 -5.15 -22.27
C GLN A 219 -0.76 -4.26 -21.14
N THR A 220 -2.08 -4.10 -21.02
CA THR A 220 -2.69 -3.33 -19.93
C THR A 220 -2.60 -4.08 -18.60
N ARG A 221 -2.73 -5.42 -18.59
CA ARG A 221 -2.45 -6.23 -17.39
C ARG A 221 -1.00 -6.12 -16.95
N VAL A 222 -0.06 -6.19 -17.90
CA VAL A 222 1.37 -6.00 -17.61
C VAL A 222 1.65 -4.62 -17.04
N ALA A 223 1.02 -3.58 -17.57
CA ALA A 223 1.16 -2.22 -17.05
C ALA A 223 0.60 -2.09 -15.61
N PHE A 224 -0.52 -2.75 -15.29
CA PHE A 224 -1.06 -2.78 -13.93
C PHE A 224 -0.13 -3.52 -12.96
N GLY A 225 0.36 -4.69 -13.36
CA GLY A 225 1.26 -5.51 -12.54
C GLY A 225 2.61 -4.85 -12.25
N ASN A 226 2.96 -3.79 -12.98
CA ASN A 226 4.23 -3.07 -12.87
C ASN A 226 4.04 -1.55 -12.74
N ASP A 227 2.92 -1.09 -12.17
CA ASP A 227 2.58 0.34 -12.11
C ASP A 227 3.46 1.12 -11.12
N LEU A 228 4.59 1.63 -11.60
CA LEU A 228 5.44 2.60 -10.89
C LEU A 228 5.00 4.05 -11.16
N GLY A 229 3.99 4.27 -12.01
CA GLY A 229 3.46 5.61 -12.32
C GLY A 229 2.62 6.22 -11.21
N TYR A 230 2.23 5.42 -10.22
CA TYR A 230 1.62 5.86 -8.98
C TYR A 230 2.27 5.12 -7.80
N ALA A 231 2.97 5.86 -6.94
CA ALA A 231 3.83 5.28 -5.91
C ALA A 231 3.11 4.37 -4.90
N ALA A 232 1.79 4.48 -4.76
CA ALA A 232 1.01 3.67 -3.83
C ALA A 232 0.36 2.44 -4.50
N SER A 233 0.59 2.19 -5.79
CA SER A 233 0.12 0.97 -6.49
C SER A 233 0.83 -0.29 -6.00
N LEU A 234 2.10 -0.15 -5.60
CA LEU A 234 2.94 -1.21 -5.05
C LEU A 234 3.51 -0.75 -3.72
N ILE A 235 3.62 -1.65 -2.74
CA ILE A 235 4.10 -1.32 -1.39
C ILE A 235 4.97 -2.44 -0.81
N ALA A 236 6.10 -2.10 -0.20
CA ALA A 236 6.92 -3.02 0.57
C ALA A 236 6.30 -3.24 1.96
N VAL A 237 5.90 -4.48 2.21
CA VAL A 237 5.27 -4.90 3.46
C VAL A 237 5.90 -6.19 3.97
N SER A 238 5.65 -6.55 5.22
CA SER A 238 6.15 -7.82 5.74
C SER A 238 5.63 -8.98 4.91
N ALA A 239 6.48 -9.96 4.63
CA ALA A 239 6.07 -11.15 3.89
C ALA A 239 4.89 -11.88 4.57
N SER A 240 4.81 -11.84 5.90
CA SER A 240 3.69 -12.40 6.66
C SER A 240 2.36 -11.67 6.44
N SER A 241 2.36 -10.33 6.45
CA SER A 241 1.13 -9.54 6.28
C SER A 241 0.61 -9.67 4.85
N ASN A 242 1.50 -9.63 3.85
CA ASN A 242 1.13 -9.83 2.45
C ASN A 242 0.49 -11.22 2.22
N ARG A 243 1.11 -12.28 2.76
CA ARG A 243 0.57 -13.65 2.64
C ARG A 243 -0.74 -13.82 3.40
N SER A 244 -0.93 -13.08 4.49
CA SER A 244 -2.22 -13.06 5.21
C SER A 244 -3.30 -12.35 4.41
N LYS A 245 -2.96 -11.31 3.64
CA LYS A 245 -3.89 -10.59 2.77
C LYS A 245 -4.28 -11.42 1.54
N SER A 246 -3.33 -12.13 0.93
CA SER A 246 -3.56 -12.93 -0.27
C SER A 246 -4.23 -12.10 -1.39
N ASP A 247 -5.42 -12.50 -1.82
CA ASP A 247 -6.28 -11.94 -2.84
C ASP A 247 -7.53 -11.28 -2.24
N GLN A 248 -7.57 -11.12 -0.92
CA GLN A 248 -8.72 -10.62 -0.18
C GLN A 248 -8.88 -9.09 -0.34
N ASP A 249 -10.13 -8.66 -0.41
CA ASP A 249 -10.52 -7.27 -0.48
C ASP A 249 -10.63 -6.63 0.93
N PRO A 250 -10.90 -5.31 1.03
CA PRO A 250 -11.13 -4.63 2.31
C PRO A 250 -12.33 -5.09 3.15
N ALA A 251 -13.27 -5.86 2.58
CA ALA A 251 -14.37 -6.45 3.35
C ALA A 251 -13.92 -7.73 4.07
N GLU A 252 -12.94 -8.44 3.52
CA GLU A 252 -12.43 -9.70 4.05
C GLU A 252 -11.14 -9.57 4.86
N TRP A 253 -10.29 -8.61 4.51
CA TRP A 253 -8.99 -8.40 5.15
C TRP A 253 -8.67 -6.92 5.38
N LEU A 254 -8.15 -6.61 6.56
CA LEU A 254 -7.60 -5.31 6.90
C LEU A 254 -6.25 -5.46 7.62
N PRO A 255 -5.34 -4.48 7.49
CA PRO A 255 -4.04 -4.54 8.14
C PRO A 255 -4.14 -4.62 9.66
N ALA A 256 -3.21 -5.29 10.34
CA ALA A 256 -3.19 -5.34 11.80
C ALA A 256 -2.96 -3.95 12.43
N ASN A 257 -2.26 -3.06 11.72
CA ASN A 257 -2.06 -1.68 12.09
C ASN A 257 -3.32 -0.84 11.81
N THR A 258 -4.21 -0.76 12.79
CA THR A 258 -5.47 0.00 12.69
C THR A 258 -5.27 1.50 12.44
N GLY A 259 -4.11 2.06 12.81
CA GLY A 259 -3.76 3.45 12.51
C GLY A 259 -3.60 3.73 11.01
N TYR A 260 -3.41 2.70 10.20
CA TYR A 260 -3.24 2.80 8.75
C TYR A 260 -4.56 2.70 7.97
N TYR A 261 -5.70 2.45 8.63
CA TYR A 261 -6.98 2.18 7.96
C TYR A 261 -7.45 3.28 7.01
N CYS A 262 -7.24 4.55 7.37
CA CYS A 262 -7.63 5.67 6.53
C CYS A 262 -6.82 5.72 5.23
N ASP A 263 -5.50 5.64 5.33
CA ASP A 263 -4.62 5.62 4.15
C ASP A 263 -4.80 4.31 3.36
N TYR A 264 -5.11 3.20 4.02
CA TYR A 264 -5.42 1.94 3.35
C TYR A 264 -6.67 2.05 2.47
N ALA A 265 -7.79 2.50 3.02
CA ALA A 265 -9.04 2.66 2.28
C ALA A 265 -8.90 3.70 1.15
N ALA A 266 -8.24 4.83 1.41
CA ALA A 266 -8.02 5.86 0.40
C ALA A 266 -7.11 5.36 -0.73
N THR A 267 -6.03 4.63 -0.42
CA THR A 267 -5.12 4.06 -1.43
C THR A 267 -5.82 3.00 -2.27
N TRP A 268 -6.63 2.14 -1.64
CA TRP A 268 -7.41 1.15 -2.37
C TRP A 268 -8.35 1.80 -3.40
N VAL A 269 -9.11 2.83 -2.98
CA VAL A 269 -9.95 3.62 -3.89
C VAL A 269 -9.12 4.32 -4.97
N ALA A 270 -7.95 4.86 -4.61
CA ALA A 270 -7.05 5.51 -5.56
C ALA A 270 -6.61 4.56 -6.68
N VAL A 271 -6.18 3.34 -6.33
CA VAL A 271 -5.71 2.34 -7.30
C VAL A 271 -6.88 1.84 -8.17
N LYS A 272 -8.03 1.50 -7.57
CA LYS A 272 -9.22 1.12 -8.35
C LYS A 272 -9.68 2.24 -9.28
N TRP A 273 -9.63 3.49 -8.83
CA TRP A 273 -9.96 4.65 -9.66
C TRP A 273 -8.94 4.82 -10.79
N ARG A 274 -7.64 4.75 -10.52
CA ARG A 274 -6.60 4.89 -11.55
C ARG A 274 -6.82 3.91 -12.70
N TRP A 275 -7.18 2.67 -12.37
CA TRP A 275 -7.35 1.57 -13.33
C TRP A 275 -8.81 1.28 -13.72
N ASN A 276 -9.75 2.14 -13.32
CA ASN A 276 -11.18 1.98 -13.59
C ASN A 276 -11.71 0.57 -13.27
N LEU A 277 -11.26 0.01 -12.15
CA LEU A 277 -11.70 -1.28 -11.63
C LEU A 277 -13.06 -1.12 -10.92
N SER A 278 -13.92 -2.12 -11.05
CA SER A 278 -15.18 -2.19 -10.32
C SER A 278 -14.96 -2.49 -8.85
N VAL A 279 -16.04 -2.32 -8.08
CA VAL A 279 -16.11 -2.66 -6.66
C VAL A 279 -17.46 -3.31 -6.38
N ASP A 280 -17.47 -4.35 -5.57
CA ASP A 280 -18.69 -5.02 -5.16
C ASP A 280 -19.34 -4.36 -3.93
N ALA A 281 -20.58 -4.75 -3.60
CA ALA A 281 -21.31 -4.15 -2.49
C ALA A 281 -20.65 -4.33 -1.11
N PRO A 282 -20.19 -5.53 -0.68
CA PRO A 282 -19.41 -5.70 0.55
C PRO A 282 -18.19 -4.78 0.64
N GLU A 283 -17.37 -4.77 -0.41
CA GLU A 283 -16.16 -3.97 -0.51
C GLU A 283 -16.47 -2.46 -0.42
N ARG A 284 -17.46 -2.00 -1.17
CA ARG A 284 -17.92 -0.60 -1.17
C ARG A 284 -18.35 -0.16 0.22
N SER A 285 -19.08 -1.02 0.93
CA SER A 285 -19.54 -0.76 2.28
C SER A 285 -18.35 -0.66 3.25
N ALA A 286 -17.40 -1.60 3.17
CA ALA A 286 -16.20 -1.59 4.01
C ALA A 286 -15.38 -0.31 3.80
N LEU A 287 -15.08 0.04 2.53
CA LEU A 287 -14.35 1.26 2.18
C LEU A 287 -15.07 2.53 2.64
N GLY A 288 -16.39 2.61 2.41
CA GLY A 288 -17.20 3.76 2.84
C GLY A 288 -17.20 3.94 4.36
N ASN A 289 -17.32 2.85 5.11
CA ASN A 289 -17.28 2.87 6.57
C ASN A 289 -15.92 3.34 7.08
N LEU A 290 -14.82 2.81 6.54
CA LEU A 290 -13.47 3.23 6.91
C LEU A 290 -13.25 4.73 6.63
N LEU A 291 -13.62 5.19 5.43
CA LEU A 291 -13.44 6.59 5.02
C LEU A 291 -14.29 7.58 5.82
N SER A 292 -15.46 7.16 6.33
CA SER A 292 -16.37 8.04 7.09
C SER A 292 -15.76 8.62 8.38
N GLY A 293 -14.79 7.92 8.97
CA GLY A 293 -14.07 8.34 10.18
C GLY A 293 -12.78 9.10 9.91
N CYS A 294 -12.39 9.30 8.65
CA CYS A 294 -11.08 9.82 8.29
C CYS A 294 -11.04 11.34 8.26
N SER A 295 -9.93 11.89 8.75
CA SER A 295 -9.71 13.33 8.91
C SER A 295 -8.35 13.79 8.40
N THR A 296 -7.38 12.93 8.17
CA THR A 296 -6.14 13.32 7.50
C THR A 296 -5.71 12.13 6.68
N LEU A 297 -5.42 12.37 5.41
CA LEU A 297 -4.96 11.36 4.47
C LEU A 297 -3.62 11.80 3.91
N THR A 298 -2.73 10.84 3.70
CA THR A 298 -1.45 11.07 3.02
C THR A 298 -1.50 10.69 1.54
N VAL A 299 -2.61 10.06 1.12
CA VAL A 299 -2.85 9.54 -0.23
C VAL A 299 -3.15 10.66 -1.21
N VAL A 300 -2.45 10.65 -2.35
CA VAL A 300 -2.64 11.61 -3.44
C VAL A 300 -3.61 11.03 -4.46
N VAL A 301 -4.51 11.84 -4.99
CA VAL A 301 -5.38 11.42 -6.10
C VAL A 301 -4.53 11.16 -7.35
N PRO A 302 -4.56 9.94 -7.92
CA PRO A 302 -3.75 9.60 -9.08
C PRO A 302 -4.32 10.20 -10.37
N GLU A 303 -3.53 10.15 -11.45
CA GLU A 303 -4.06 10.28 -12.83
C GLU A 303 -4.68 8.95 -13.30
N ARG A 304 -5.64 8.99 -14.22
CA ARG A 304 -6.20 7.76 -14.82
C ARG A 304 -5.14 7.08 -15.68
N ALA A 305 -5.07 5.75 -15.60
CA ALA A 305 -4.25 4.92 -16.48
C ALA A 305 -4.90 4.79 -17.87
N SER A 306 -4.08 4.47 -18.88
CA SER A 306 -4.57 4.12 -20.21
C SER A 306 -4.94 2.64 -20.26
N ILE A 307 -6.23 2.35 -20.49
CA ILE A 307 -6.77 1.00 -20.49
C ILE A 307 -7.14 0.61 -21.92
N ALA A 308 -6.55 -0.47 -22.41
CA ALA A 308 -6.95 -1.09 -23.67
C ALA A 308 -7.76 -2.34 -23.36
N ILE A 309 -8.98 -2.37 -23.88
CA ILE A 309 -9.90 -3.50 -23.75
C ILE A 309 -9.70 -4.48 -24.91
N ASP A 310 -9.76 -5.77 -24.60
CA ASP A 310 -9.87 -6.84 -25.58
C ASP A 310 -11.35 -7.01 -25.99
N PRO A 311 -11.73 -6.65 -27.23
CA PRO A 311 -13.11 -6.78 -27.69
C PRO A 311 -13.62 -8.23 -27.72
N ASN A 312 -12.72 -9.21 -27.75
CA ASN A 312 -13.08 -10.63 -27.74
C ASN A 312 -13.49 -11.10 -26.34
N ALA A 313 -12.95 -10.49 -25.27
CA ALA A 313 -13.35 -10.80 -23.90
C ALA A 313 -14.82 -10.40 -23.63
N ILE A 314 -15.25 -9.23 -24.10
CA ILE A 314 -16.59 -8.66 -23.79
C ILE A 314 -17.73 -9.41 -24.50
N SER A 315 -17.47 -10.05 -25.64
CA SER A 315 -18.53 -10.61 -26.47
C SER A 315 -19.15 -11.91 -25.93
N GLY A 316 -18.77 -12.36 -24.72
CA GLY A 316 -19.27 -13.61 -24.14
C GLY A 316 -18.97 -14.84 -25.01
N THR A 317 -18.18 -14.67 -26.06
CA THR A 317 -17.45 -15.75 -26.68
C THR A 317 -16.41 -16.09 -25.64
N PRO A 318 -16.41 -17.30 -25.06
CA PRO A 318 -15.31 -17.70 -24.22
C PRO A 318 -14.04 -17.40 -25.03
N ALA A 319 -13.12 -16.61 -24.48
CA ALA A 319 -11.72 -16.81 -24.81
C ALA A 319 -11.49 -18.26 -24.42
N ASN A 320 -11.64 -19.14 -25.42
CA ASN A 320 -11.47 -20.56 -25.26
C ASN A 320 -9.99 -20.68 -24.91
N GLY A 321 -9.69 -20.79 -23.60
CA GLY A 321 -8.55 -21.56 -23.18
C GLY A 321 -8.69 -22.87 -23.94
N GLY A 322 -7.88 -23.02 -24.98
CA GLY A 322 -8.00 -24.07 -25.98
C GLY A 322 -7.58 -25.40 -25.38
N ASN A 323 -8.29 -25.86 -24.35
CA ASN A 323 -8.24 -27.24 -23.96
C ASN A 323 -9.21 -28.01 -24.86
N GLY A 324 -8.67 -28.47 -25.98
CA GLY A 324 -9.17 -29.62 -26.74
C GLY A 324 -10.68 -29.84 -26.76
N SER A 325 -11.42 -29.00 -27.48
CA SER A 325 -12.58 -29.52 -28.20
C SER A 325 -12.04 -30.27 -29.42
N GLY A 326 -12.39 -31.55 -29.54
CA GLY A 326 -12.00 -32.45 -30.62
C GLY A 326 -12.55 -32.08 -32.00
N ASP A 327 -12.51 -30.79 -32.36
CA ASP A 327 -12.97 -30.23 -33.63
C ASP A 327 -11.80 -29.65 -34.47
N GLY A 328 -10.58 -29.57 -33.91
CA GLY A 328 -9.34 -29.37 -34.68
C GLY A 328 -9.14 -28.01 -35.36
N VAL A 329 -9.81 -26.94 -34.91
CA VAL A 329 -9.63 -25.61 -35.49
C VAL A 329 -8.57 -24.83 -34.70
N VAL A 330 -7.34 -24.90 -35.22
CA VAL A 330 -6.20 -24.05 -34.89
C VAL A 330 -6.39 -22.63 -35.46
N ASP A 331 -5.75 -21.61 -34.89
CA ASP A 331 -5.67 -20.29 -35.54
C ASP A 331 -5.14 -20.45 -36.97
N GLN A 332 -5.48 -19.49 -37.82
CA GLN A 332 -4.94 -19.44 -39.18
C GLN A 332 -3.40 -19.35 -39.14
N ASP A 333 -2.72 -20.27 -39.81
CA ASP A 333 -1.27 -20.16 -40.02
C ASP A 333 -0.96 -18.97 -40.95
N PHE A 334 -0.32 -17.94 -40.38
CA PHE A 334 0.07 -16.71 -41.10
C PHE A 334 1.44 -16.84 -41.79
N GLY A 335 2.09 -18.01 -41.70
CA GLY A 335 3.36 -18.39 -42.29
C GLY A 335 4.60 -17.72 -41.68
N THR A 336 4.45 -16.52 -41.10
CA THR A 336 5.52 -15.83 -40.37
C THR A 336 4.96 -15.08 -39.19
N CYS A 337 5.77 -14.97 -38.12
CA CYS A 337 5.43 -14.15 -36.96
C CYS A 337 5.18 -12.68 -37.30
N LYS A 338 5.81 -12.17 -38.36
CA LYS A 338 5.55 -10.81 -38.85
C LYS A 338 4.09 -10.65 -39.31
N ASN A 339 3.55 -11.64 -40.01
CA ASN A 339 2.18 -11.61 -40.49
C ASN A 339 1.18 -11.91 -39.37
N ALA A 340 1.49 -12.83 -38.46
CA ALA A 340 0.68 -13.09 -37.27
C ALA A 340 0.50 -11.80 -36.45
N LYS A 341 1.59 -11.14 -36.10
CA LYS A 341 1.57 -9.85 -35.38
C LYS A 341 0.86 -8.74 -36.13
N ALA A 342 1.01 -8.67 -37.46
CA ALA A 342 0.30 -7.70 -38.29
C ALA A 342 -1.23 -7.89 -38.29
N ASN A 343 -1.70 -9.10 -37.98
CA ASN A 343 -3.12 -9.43 -37.82
C ASN A 343 -3.55 -9.54 -36.34
N GLY A 344 -2.68 -9.17 -35.40
CA GLY A 344 -2.99 -9.16 -33.96
C GLY A 344 -2.86 -10.50 -33.25
N TYR A 345 -2.16 -11.46 -33.85
CA TYR A 345 -1.90 -12.79 -33.30
C TYR A 345 -0.49 -12.91 -32.71
N GLY A 346 -0.33 -13.80 -31.74
CA GLY A 346 0.89 -13.97 -30.95
C GLY A 346 1.01 -12.96 -29.78
N PRO A 347 1.97 -13.15 -28.86
CA PRO A 347 2.92 -14.28 -28.80
C PRO A 347 2.22 -15.61 -28.45
N TYR A 348 2.81 -16.71 -28.89
CA TYR A 348 2.33 -18.07 -28.63
C TYR A 348 3.33 -18.82 -27.75
N ILE A 349 2.85 -19.63 -26.82
CA ILE A 349 3.64 -20.28 -25.78
C ILE A 349 3.69 -21.80 -26.00
N SER A 350 4.89 -22.37 -25.88
CA SER A 350 5.16 -23.80 -26.04
C SER A 350 4.33 -24.65 -25.09
N GLY A 351 3.53 -25.56 -25.64
CA GLY A 351 2.70 -26.49 -24.86
C GLY A 351 1.40 -25.90 -24.33
N VAL A 352 1.15 -24.61 -24.56
CA VAL A 352 -0.13 -23.94 -24.28
C VAL A 352 -0.88 -23.72 -25.58
N ASP A 353 -0.22 -23.15 -26.59
CA ASP A 353 -0.81 -22.82 -27.88
C ASP A 353 -0.39 -23.86 -28.94
N PRO A 354 -1.32 -24.61 -29.56
CA PRO A 354 -1.01 -25.49 -30.70
C PRO A 354 -0.25 -24.78 -31.83
N GLU A 355 -0.54 -23.49 -32.03
CA GLU A 355 0.01 -22.56 -33.00
C GLU A 355 1.50 -22.29 -32.80
N TYR A 356 2.02 -22.55 -31.60
CA TYR A 356 3.45 -22.47 -31.31
C TYR A 356 4.27 -23.25 -32.33
N ASN A 357 3.79 -24.42 -32.74
CA ASN A 357 4.48 -25.30 -33.70
C ASN A 357 4.50 -24.75 -35.14
N PHE A 358 3.73 -23.71 -35.46
CA PHE A 358 3.72 -23.09 -36.79
C PHE A 358 4.90 -22.16 -37.00
N TYR A 359 5.52 -21.69 -35.92
CA TYR A 359 6.57 -20.70 -35.96
C TYR A 359 7.85 -21.22 -35.31
N ARG A 360 8.99 -20.63 -35.69
CA ARG A 360 10.31 -21.03 -35.19
C ARG A 360 10.67 -20.21 -33.97
N ASP A 361 10.78 -20.89 -32.83
CA ASP A 361 11.45 -20.36 -31.65
C ASP A 361 12.95 -20.22 -31.94
N GLY A 362 13.41 -18.98 -32.01
CA GLY A 362 14.76 -18.62 -32.45
C GLY A 362 15.77 -18.64 -31.30
N ASP A 363 15.29 -18.34 -30.11
CA ASP A 363 16.00 -18.09 -28.86
C ASP A 363 15.82 -19.24 -27.85
N GLY A 364 14.84 -20.10 -28.05
CA GLY A 364 14.63 -21.31 -27.26
C GLY A 364 14.00 -21.05 -25.90
N ASP A 365 13.30 -19.92 -25.73
CA ASP A 365 12.69 -19.51 -24.46
C ASP A 365 11.26 -20.04 -24.27
N GLY A 366 10.72 -20.74 -25.29
CA GLY A 366 9.39 -21.31 -25.25
C GLY A 366 8.29 -20.34 -25.67
N MET A 367 8.63 -19.19 -26.27
CA MET A 367 7.69 -18.30 -26.93
C MET A 367 8.02 -18.11 -28.41
N VAL A 368 6.97 -17.90 -29.22
CA VAL A 368 7.12 -17.53 -30.63
C VAL A 368 6.22 -16.35 -30.96
N CYS A 369 6.66 -15.56 -31.94
CA CYS A 369 5.95 -14.38 -32.40
C CYS A 369 5.78 -13.27 -31.36
N GLU A 370 6.80 -13.11 -30.53
CA GLU A 370 7.03 -11.96 -29.65
C GLU A 370 7.14 -10.64 -30.40
#